data_AF-Q19NX4-F1
#
_entry.id   AF-Q19NX4-F1
#
_cell.length_a   1.000
_cell.length_b   1.000
_cell.length_c   1.000
_cell.angle_alpha   90.00
_cell.angle_beta   90.00
_cell.angle_gamma   90.00
#
_symmetry.space_group_name_H-M   'P 1'
#
loop_
_entity.id
_entity.type
_entity.pdbx_description
1 polymer ?
#
loop_
_entity_poly.entity_id
_entity_poly.type
_entity_poly.pdbx_seq_one_letter_code
_entity_poly.pdbx_strand_id
1 'polypeptide(L)'
;GPISDEETSYYVRLQYNGEILPLFTKIDGITNATGKEKDSPLKASFIAGGGAFGYKMDDIRVDVEGLYSWLNKDANVVGDTVADNLTAISGLVNVYYDIAIEDMPITPYVGVGVGAAYVSNPLATKVTDDKASGFGVAYQAKAG
;
A
#
# COMPACT_ATOMS: atom_id res chain seq x y z
N GLY A 1 38.43 4.10 -23.08
CA GLY A 1 38.40 3.11 -21.99
C GLY A 1 37.15 2.29 -22.15
N PRO A 2 37.10 1.03 -21.71
CA PRO A 2 35.85 0.28 -21.78
C PRO A 2 34.86 0.97 -20.84
N ILE A 3 33.63 1.04 -21.30
CA ILE A 3 32.47 1.52 -20.58
C ILE A 3 32.29 0.50 -19.45
N SER A 4 32.22 0.95 -18.19
CA SER A 4 31.76 0.09 -17.10
C SER A 4 30.38 -0.40 -17.51
N ASP A 5 30.14 -1.72 -17.54
CA ASP A 5 28.83 -2.26 -17.84
C ASP A 5 27.89 -1.86 -16.67
N GLU A 6 27.28 -0.68 -16.74
CA GLU A 6 26.25 -0.26 -15.79
C GLU A 6 25.09 -1.26 -15.87
N GLU A 7 24.82 -1.96 -14.77
CA GLU A 7 23.82 -3.02 -14.74
C GLU A 7 22.43 -2.37 -14.69
N THR A 8 21.87 -2.13 -15.88
CA THR A 8 20.54 -1.56 -16.04
C THR A 8 19.52 -2.64 -16.37
N SER A 9 18.43 -2.66 -15.61
CA SER A 9 17.35 -3.61 -15.84
C SER A 9 15.98 -3.04 -15.52
N TYR A 10 14.98 -3.52 -16.25
CA TYR A 10 13.57 -3.23 -16.03
C TYR A 10 12.86 -4.49 -15.61
N TYR A 11 11.89 -4.35 -14.72
CA TYR A 11 11.06 -5.47 -14.32
C TYR A 11 9.64 -5.05 -14.02
N VAL A 12 8.74 -6.02 -14.12
CA VAL A 12 7.34 -5.87 -13.76
C VAL A 12 7.02 -6.90 -12.69
N ARG A 13 6.39 -6.46 -11.60
CA ARG A 13 5.80 -7.35 -10.60
C ARG A 13 4.30 -7.26 -10.69
N LEU A 14 3.63 -8.39 -10.65
CA LEU A 14 2.19 -8.48 -10.46
C LEU A 14 1.93 -9.19 -9.15
N GLN A 15 1.02 -8.63 -8.36
CA GLN A 15 0.61 -9.19 -7.08
C GLN A 15 -0.91 -9.35 -7.08
N TYR A 16 -1.35 -10.54 -6.70
CA TYR A 16 -2.75 -10.87 -6.50
C TYR A 16 -2.92 -11.43 -5.09
N ASN A 17 -3.90 -10.89 -4.35
CA ASN A 17 -4.21 -11.26 -2.97
C ASN A 17 -2.98 -11.20 -2.03
N GLY A 18 -2.00 -10.36 -2.36
CA GLY A 18 -0.84 -10.16 -1.50
C GLY A 18 -1.22 -9.34 -0.28
N GLU A 19 -0.48 -9.51 0.81
CA GLU A 19 -0.47 -8.56 1.91
C GLU A 19 0.08 -7.24 1.36
N ILE A 20 -0.81 -6.41 0.82
CA ILE A 20 -0.50 -5.06 0.41
C ILE A 20 -0.15 -4.35 1.72
N LEU A 21 1.15 -4.18 1.96
CA LEU A 21 1.80 -3.57 3.13
C LEU A 21 0.89 -2.63 3.89
N PRO A 22 0.91 -2.69 5.24
CA PRO A 22 -0.18 -2.32 6.11
C PRO A 22 -0.37 -0.80 6.07
N LEU A 23 -1.10 -0.33 5.07
CA LEU A 23 -2.02 0.76 5.31
C LEU A 23 -3.00 0.18 6.34
N PHE A 24 -2.60 0.26 7.61
CA PHE A 24 -3.52 0.34 8.73
C PHE A 24 -4.43 1.51 8.38
N THR A 25 -5.47 1.21 7.62
CA THR A 25 -6.43 2.19 7.17
C THR A 25 -7.35 2.37 8.37
N LYS A 26 -6.78 2.94 9.44
CA LYS A 26 -7.55 3.39 10.56
C LYS A 26 -8.34 4.58 10.04
N ILE A 27 -9.58 4.32 9.66
CA ILE A 27 -10.51 5.36 9.29
C ILE A 27 -11.01 5.95 10.61
N ASP A 28 -10.42 7.08 11.00
CA ASP A 28 -10.91 7.82 12.16
C ASP A 28 -12.36 8.26 11.94
N GLY A 29 -13.15 8.28 13.01
CA GLY A 29 -14.57 8.64 12.97
C GLY A 29 -15.54 7.46 12.82
N ILE A 30 -15.05 6.22 12.73
CA ILE A 30 -15.89 5.02 12.82
C ILE A 30 -15.94 4.52 14.27
N THR A 31 -17.15 4.32 14.79
CA THR A 31 -17.37 3.75 16.14
C THR A 31 -17.46 2.24 16.07
N ASN A 32 -16.51 1.55 16.70
CA ASN A 32 -16.51 0.09 16.82
C ASN A 32 -17.46 -0.38 17.94
N ALA A 33 -17.87 -1.65 17.87
CA ALA A 33 -18.59 -2.34 18.93
C ALA A 33 -17.76 -2.44 20.22
N THR A 34 -18.45 -2.49 21.36
CA THR A 34 -17.83 -2.64 22.69
C THR A 34 -17.02 -3.94 22.76
N GLY A 35 -15.77 -3.86 23.23
CA GLY A 35 -14.81 -4.96 23.29
C GLY A 35 -14.11 -5.29 21.97
N LYS A 36 -14.34 -4.47 20.93
CA LYS A 36 -13.81 -4.61 19.56
C LYS A 36 -13.10 -3.34 19.08
N GLU A 37 -12.71 -2.48 20.01
CA GLU A 37 -12.15 -1.15 19.72
C GLU A 37 -10.80 -1.20 18.99
N LYS A 38 -10.10 -2.33 19.07
CA LYS A 38 -8.84 -2.58 18.36
C LYS A 38 -9.01 -3.35 17.06
N ASP A 39 -10.20 -3.87 16.80
CA ASP A 39 -10.47 -4.66 15.59
C ASP A 39 -10.68 -3.71 14.41
N SER A 40 -10.26 -4.13 13.22
CA SER A 40 -10.44 -3.33 12.01
C SER A 40 -11.93 -3.31 11.62
N PRO A 41 -12.54 -2.14 11.39
CA PRO A 41 -13.94 -2.05 10.95
C PRO A 41 -14.16 -2.61 9.53
N LEU A 42 -13.07 -2.78 8.79
CA LEU A 42 -13.05 -3.24 7.41
C LEU A 42 -12.09 -4.42 7.27
N LYS A 43 -12.50 -5.41 6.50
CA LYS A 43 -11.68 -6.55 6.12
C LYS A 43 -11.26 -6.39 4.66
N ALA A 44 -9.99 -6.65 4.37
CA ALA A 44 -9.53 -6.79 3.00
C ALA A 44 -10.37 -7.86 2.31
N SER A 45 -11.02 -7.51 1.20
CA SER A 45 -11.72 -8.47 0.37
C SER A 45 -10.75 -9.10 -0.62
N PHE A 46 -11.05 -10.32 -1.07
CA PHE A 46 -10.23 -11.18 -1.94
C PHE A 46 -9.85 -10.56 -3.32
N ILE A 47 -10.22 -9.30 -3.57
CA ILE A 47 -9.90 -8.51 -4.76
C ILE A 47 -8.96 -7.36 -4.35
N ALA A 48 -7.85 -7.73 -3.72
CA ALA A 48 -6.71 -6.86 -3.50
C ALA A 48 -5.60 -7.28 -4.46
N GLY A 49 -5.22 -6.40 -5.37
CA GLY A 49 -4.25 -6.70 -6.40
C GLY A 49 -3.57 -5.45 -6.90
N GLY A 50 -2.38 -5.62 -7.44
CA GLY A 50 -1.59 -4.50 -7.91
C GLY A 50 -0.42 -4.92 -8.76
N GLY A 51 0.23 -3.92 -9.30
CA GLY A 51 1.41 -4.09 -10.10
C GLY A 51 2.49 -3.12 -9.67
N ALA A 52 3.74 -3.48 -9.91
CA ALA A 52 4.86 -2.59 -9.81
C ALA A 52 5.62 -2.59 -11.13
N PHE A 53 6.05 -1.41 -11.55
CA PHE A 53 7.10 -1.26 -12.54
C PHE A 53 8.36 -0.79 -11.84
N GLY A 54 9.46 -1.50 -12.04
CA GLY A 54 10.73 -1.19 -11.40
C GLY A 54 11.84 -0.99 -12.42
N TYR A 55 12.74 -0.10 -12.07
CA TYR A 55 13.98 0.16 -12.80
C TYR A 55 15.14 0.08 -11.83
N LYS A 56 16.16 -0.72 -12.16
CA LYS A 56 17.42 -0.81 -11.43
C LYS A 56 18.54 -0.27 -12.30
N MET A 57 19.41 0.53 -11.70
CA MET A 57 20.63 1.06 -12.28
C MET A 57 21.71 1.00 -11.20
N ASP A 58 22.69 0.11 -11.40
CA ASP A 58 23.76 -0.19 -10.45
C ASP A 58 23.22 -0.47 -9.04
N ASP A 59 23.57 0.35 -8.05
CA ASP A 59 23.15 0.21 -6.65
C ASP A 59 21.75 0.81 -6.38
N ILE A 60 21.15 1.52 -7.34
CA ILE A 60 19.87 2.21 -7.12
C ILE A 60 18.74 1.45 -7.81
N ARG A 61 17.64 1.25 -7.09
CA ARG A 61 16.41 0.67 -7.63
C ARG A 61 15.21 1.57 -7.33
N VAL A 62 14.41 1.87 -8.34
CA VAL A 62 13.19 2.67 -8.22
C VAL A 62 12.00 1.85 -8.64
N ASP A 63 10.96 1.81 -7.80
CA ASP A 63 9.73 1.08 -8.07
C ASP A 63 8.53 2.01 -7.99
N VAL A 64 7.67 1.96 -8.99
CA VAL A 64 6.34 2.58 -8.98
C VAL A 64 5.30 1.49 -8.85
N GLU A 65 4.53 1.54 -7.77
CA GLU A 65 3.53 0.56 -7.40
C GLU A 65 2.14 1.18 -7.54
N GLY A 66 1.22 0.45 -8.18
CA GLY A 66 -0.20 0.78 -8.26
C GLY A 66 -1.01 -0.36 -7.68
N LEU A 67 -1.91 -0.04 -6.75
CA LEU A 67 -2.65 -1.00 -5.96
C LEU A 67 -4.14 -0.67 -6.00
N TYR A 68 -4.95 -1.70 -6.13
CA TYR A 68 -6.40 -1.64 -6.04
C TYR A 68 -6.86 -2.60 -4.95
N SER A 69 -7.81 -2.18 -4.13
CA SER A 69 -8.38 -3.00 -3.07
C SER A 69 -9.86 -2.75 -2.92
N TRP A 70 -10.62 -3.85 -2.95
CA TRP A 70 -11.98 -3.88 -2.47
C TRP A 70 -11.97 -4.28 -0.99
N LEU A 71 -12.58 -3.46 -0.12
CA LEU A 71 -12.66 -3.71 1.32
C LEU A 71 -14.12 -3.98 1.68
N ASN A 72 -14.39 -5.05 2.41
CA ASN A 72 -15.75 -5.37 2.89
C ASN A 72 -15.93 -4.94 4.34
N LYS A 73 -17.16 -4.54 4.70
CA LYS A 73 -17.55 -4.26 6.08
C LYS A 73 -17.36 -5.49 6.97
N ASP A 74 -16.81 -5.29 8.17
CA ASP A 74 -16.87 -6.29 9.22
C ASP A 74 -18.08 -6.06 10.14
N ALA A 75 -19.20 -6.72 9.84
CA ALA A 75 -20.45 -6.57 10.59
C ALA A 75 -20.34 -6.99 12.08
N ASN A 76 -19.28 -7.71 12.48
CA ASN A 76 -19.03 -8.04 13.87
C ASN A 76 -18.31 -6.93 14.66
N VAL A 77 -17.75 -5.94 13.94
CA VAL A 77 -16.96 -4.84 14.52
C VAL A 77 -17.71 -3.52 14.41
N VAL A 78 -18.51 -3.32 13.36
CA VAL A 78 -19.24 -2.07 13.11
C VAL A 78 -20.69 -2.29 12.71
N GLY A 79 -21.53 -1.30 13.03
CA GLY A 79 -22.96 -1.30 12.69
C GLY A 79 -23.29 -0.75 11.31
N ASP A 80 -24.59 -0.53 11.06
CA ASP A 80 -25.14 -0.21 9.73
C ASP A 80 -24.78 1.17 9.19
N THR A 81 -24.12 2.02 9.97
CA THR A 81 -23.68 3.35 9.52
C THR A 81 -22.47 3.28 8.58
N VAL A 82 -21.76 2.14 8.55
CA VAL A 82 -20.59 1.90 7.69
C VAL A 82 -21.03 1.26 6.38
N ALA A 83 -20.47 1.73 5.26
CA ALA A 83 -20.72 1.20 3.93
C ALA A 83 -20.36 -0.29 3.84
N ASP A 84 -21.15 -1.07 3.11
CA ASP A 84 -20.94 -2.52 2.96
C ASP A 84 -19.61 -2.85 2.26
N ASN A 85 -19.17 -1.96 1.38
CA ASN A 85 -17.90 -2.06 0.68
C ASN A 85 -17.25 -0.70 0.47
N LEU A 86 -15.93 -0.71 0.34
CA LEU A 86 -15.12 0.44 -0.03
C LEU A 86 -14.13 0.07 -1.11
N THR A 87 -13.89 1.03 -2.00
CA THR A 87 -12.79 0.97 -2.95
C THR A 87 -11.64 1.80 -2.42
N ALA A 88 -10.46 1.20 -2.34
CA ALA A 88 -9.20 1.87 -2.07
C ALA A 88 -8.27 1.70 -3.27
N ILE A 89 -7.70 2.80 -3.73
CA ILE A 89 -6.67 2.81 -4.78
C ILE A 89 -5.47 3.52 -4.20
N SER A 90 -4.28 2.94 -4.32
CA SER A 90 -3.06 3.59 -3.87
C SER A 90 -1.94 3.50 -4.89
N GLY A 91 -1.09 4.53 -4.85
CA GLY A 91 0.14 4.59 -5.61
C GLY A 91 1.31 4.84 -4.66
N LEU A 92 2.38 4.07 -4.82
CA LEU A 92 3.62 4.26 -4.06
C LEU A 92 4.80 4.39 -5.01
N VAL A 93 5.73 5.26 -4.65
CA VAL A 93 7.05 5.33 -5.28
C VAL A 93 8.07 4.93 -4.22
N ASN A 94 8.91 3.97 -4.54
CA ASN A 94 9.94 3.45 -3.67
C ASN A 94 11.30 3.64 -4.32
N VAL A 95 12.28 4.04 -3.52
CA VAL A 95 13.67 4.10 -3.92
C VAL A 95 14.46 3.22 -2.95
N TYR A 96 15.30 2.36 -3.49
CA TYR A 96 16.17 1.47 -2.76
C TYR A 96 17.62 1.73 -3.17
N TYR A 97 18.50 1.52 -2.21
CA TYR A 97 19.93 1.53 -2.36
C TYR A 97 20.47 0.19 -1.87
N ASP A 98 21.08 -0.55 -2.78
CA ASP A 98 21.80 -1.78 -2.51
C ASP A 98 23.18 -1.39 -1.93
N ILE A 99 23.48 -1.89 -0.74
CA ILE A 99 24.73 -1.59 -0.04
C ILE A 99 25.79 -2.56 -0.56
N ALA A 100 26.73 -2.05 -1.36
CA ALA A 100 27.89 -2.81 -1.79
C ALA A 100 28.83 -3.10 -0.61
N ILE A 101 28.94 -4.36 -0.22
CA ILE A 101 29.92 -4.85 0.74
C ILE A 101 30.75 -5.92 0.06
N GLU A 102 32.06 -5.72 0.01
CA GLU A 102 33.00 -6.69 -0.56
C GLU A 102 32.93 -8.03 0.22
N ASP A 103 33.10 -9.14 -0.49
CA ASP A 103 33.15 -10.51 0.05
C ASP A 103 31.89 -11.04 0.75
N MET A 104 30.71 -10.45 0.51
CA MET A 104 29.45 -11.01 1.01
C MET A 104 28.67 -11.79 -0.06
N PRO A 105 28.04 -12.94 0.30
CA PRO A 105 27.24 -13.73 -0.63
C PRO A 105 25.86 -13.12 -0.94
N ILE A 106 25.44 -12.09 -0.21
CA ILE A 106 24.15 -11.40 -0.34
C ILE A 106 24.41 -9.89 -0.28
N THR A 107 23.79 -9.13 -1.17
CA THR A 107 23.84 -7.65 -1.17
C THR A 107 22.69 -7.11 -0.32
N PRO A 108 22.95 -6.57 0.89
CA PRO A 108 21.89 -5.96 1.69
C PRO A 108 21.37 -4.70 1.00
N TYR A 109 20.14 -4.30 1.32
CA TYR A 109 19.54 -3.09 0.77
C TYR A 109 18.78 -2.30 1.81
N VAL A 110 18.68 -1.00 1.59
CA VAL A 110 17.77 -0.09 2.31
C VAL A 110 16.89 0.63 1.31
N GLY A 111 15.72 1.05 1.72
CA GLY A 111 14.84 1.83 0.86
C GLY A 111 13.81 2.62 1.62
N VAL A 112 13.35 3.66 0.96
CA VAL A 112 12.29 4.53 1.43
C VAL A 112 11.23 4.66 0.35
N GLY A 113 10.00 4.83 0.77
CA GLY A 113 8.88 5.01 -0.13
C GLY A 113 7.90 6.02 0.39
N VAL A 114 7.22 6.68 -0.54
CA VAL A 114 6.12 7.58 -0.27
C VAL A 114 4.98 7.27 -1.21
N GLY A 115 3.76 7.49 -0.76
CA GLY A 115 2.59 7.20 -1.55
C GLY A 115 1.36 7.94 -1.07
N ALA A 116 0.30 7.78 -1.85
CA ALA A 116 -1.01 8.27 -1.50
C ALA A 116 -2.05 7.18 -1.79
N ALA A 117 -3.09 7.18 -0.99
CA ALA A 117 -4.26 6.35 -1.16
C ALA A 117 -5.49 7.23 -1.32
N TYR A 118 -6.40 6.80 -2.20
CA TYR A 118 -7.73 7.34 -2.36
C TYR A 118 -8.73 6.29 -1.89
N VAL A 119 -9.58 6.65 -0.93
CA VAL A 119 -10.56 5.74 -0.34
C VAL A 119 -11.95 6.34 -0.51
N SER A 120 -12.92 5.52 -0.95
CA SER A 120 -14.32 5.95 -1.04
C SER A 120 -14.91 6.28 0.33
N ASN A 121 -15.99 7.07 0.36
CA ASN A 121 -16.64 7.46 1.61
C ASN A 121 -17.08 6.21 2.43
N PRO A 122 -16.65 6.10 3.71
CA PRO A 122 -16.95 4.97 4.59
C PRO A 122 -18.40 4.91 5.09
N LEU A 123 -19.24 5.91 4.83
CA LEU A 123 -20.62 5.97 5.29
C LEU A 123 -21.58 5.21 4.36
N ALA A 124 -22.47 4.41 4.95
CA ALA A 124 -23.51 3.69 4.21
C ALA A 124 -24.50 4.64 3.53
N THR A 125 -24.84 5.74 4.21
CA THR A 125 -25.68 6.82 3.68
C THR A 125 -24.90 8.12 3.77
N LYS A 126 -24.64 8.76 2.64
CA LYS A 126 -23.97 10.07 2.60
C LYS A 126 -24.89 11.12 3.23
N VAL A 127 -24.34 11.94 4.12
CA VAL A 127 -25.02 13.14 4.60
C VAL A 127 -24.84 14.24 3.54
N THR A 128 -25.78 15.18 3.47
CA THR A 128 -25.65 16.35 2.59
C THR A 128 -24.33 17.08 2.88
N ASP A 129 -23.59 17.46 1.83
CA ASP A 129 -22.24 18.07 1.86
C ASP A 129 -21.06 17.14 2.21
N ASP A 130 -21.29 15.84 2.39
CA ASP A 130 -20.19 14.89 2.58
C ASP A 130 -19.39 14.66 1.28
N LYS A 131 -18.05 14.55 1.44
CA LYS A 131 -17.17 14.19 0.33
C LYS A 131 -17.44 12.76 -0.13
N ALA A 132 -17.33 12.50 -1.43
CA ALA A 132 -17.49 11.16 -1.98
C ALA A 132 -16.34 10.20 -1.59
N SER A 133 -15.25 10.73 -1.04
CA SER A 133 -13.98 10.04 -0.82
C SER A 133 -13.01 10.91 -0.01
N GLY A 134 -11.89 10.30 0.40
CA GLY A 134 -10.76 10.96 1.04
C GLY A 134 -9.41 10.47 0.52
N PHE A 135 -8.38 11.26 0.80
CA PHE A 135 -6.99 10.91 0.50
C PHE A 135 -6.20 10.67 1.79
N GLY A 136 -5.35 9.66 1.78
CA GLY A 136 -4.34 9.39 2.80
C GLY A 136 -2.94 9.45 2.19
N VAL A 137 -1.95 9.82 2.99
CA VAL A 137 -0.54 9.78 2.61
C VAL A 137 0.12 8.65 3.39
N ALA A 138 1.01 7.92 2.73
CA ALA A 138 1.79 6.85 3.33
C ALA A 138 3.28 7.10 3.10
N TYR A 139 4.09 6.66 4.07
CA TYR A 139 5.53 6.56 3.93
C TYR A 139 5.97 5.19 4.47
N GLN A 140 7.03 4.64 3.90
CA GLN A 140 7.59 3.37 4.34
C GLN A 140 9.12 3.39 4.31
N ALA A 141 9.71 2.65 5.23
CA ALA A 141 11.13 2.30 5.22
C ALA A 141 11.24 0.79 5.10
N LYS A 142 12.16 0.31 4.27
CA LYS A 142 12.42 -1.11 4.01
C LYS A 142 13.92 -1.37 4.14
N ALA A 143 14.29 -2.50 4.70
CA ALA A 143 15.66 -2.99 4.73
C ALA A 143 15.66 -4.52 4.68
N GLY A 144 16.69 -5.12 4.11
CA GLY A 144 16.82 -6.58 3.99
C GLY A 144 18.18 -7.03 3.51
#